data_AF-A0A314YTI5-F1
#
_entry.id   AF-A0A314YTI5-F1
#
_cell.length_a   1.000
_cell.length_b   1.000
_cell.length_c   1.000
_cell.angle_alpha   90.00
_cell.angle_beta   90.00
_cell.angle_gamma   90.00
#
_symmetry.space_group_name_H-M   'P 1'
#
loop_
_entity.id
_entity.type
_entity.pdbx_description
1 polymer ?
#
loop_
_entity_poly.entity_id
_entity_poly.type
_entity_poly.pdbx_seq_one_letter_code
_entity_poly.pdbx_strand_id
1 'polypeptide(L)'
;MRKALYVQFSGGILFYYGVPMMGYWAYGSKVSENLPNELSGPKWAKVLINAAVFLQSIVSQHMFLAPIHEALDTKFLKLDKSMNSKENLKCRFFL
;
A
#
# COMPACT_ATOMS: atom_id res chain seq x y z
N MET A 1 8.46 -14.56 18.25
CA MET A 1 8.33 -13.14 17.86
C MET A 1 9.66 -12.48 17.47
N ARG A 2 10.66 -12.39 18.37
CA ARG A 2 11.92 -11.67 18.08
C ARG A 2 12.67 -12.13 16.81
N LYS A 3 12.85 -13.44 16.62
CA LYS A 3 13.52 -14.00 15.43
C LYS A 3 12.76 -13.69 14.12
N ALA A 4 11.43 -13.75 14.15
CA ALA A 4 10.59 -13.44 12.99
C ALA A 4 10.68 -11.97 12.59
N LEU A 5 10.69 -11.06 13.59
CA LEU A 5 10.91 -9.63 13.35
C LEU A 5 12.27 -9.37 12.69
N TYR A 6 13.35 -10.00 13.17
CA TYR A 6 14.65 -9.86 12.54
C TYR A 6 14.65 -10.33 11.09
N VAL A 7 14.04 -11.48 10.80
CA VAL A 7 13.93 -11.97 9.41
C VAL A 7 13.13 -11.01 8.54
N GLN A 8 12.00 -10.51 9.03
CA GLN A 8 11.15 -9.56 8.31
C GLN A 8 11.90 -8.27 7.98
N PHE A 9 12.57 -7.66 8.96
CA PHE A 9 13.29 -6.40 8.75
C PHE A 9 14.53 -6.60 7.87
N SER A 10 15.35 -7.63 8.13
CA SER A 10 16.55 -7.88 7.32
C SER A 10 16.20 -8.23 5.87
N GLY A 11 15.19 -9.07 5.65
CA GLY A 11 14.70 -9.40 4.32
C GLY A 11 14.04 -8.20 3.63
N GLY A 12 13.21 -7.44 4.35
CA GLY A 12 12.53 -6.26 3.83
C GLY A 12 13.51 -5.18 3.37
N ILE A 13 14.56 -4.90 4.16
CA ILE A 13 15.63 -3.97 3.81
C ILE A 13 16.34 -4.39 2.52
N LEU A 14 16.61 -5.69 2.36
CA LEU A 14 17.27 -6.20 1.17
C LEU A 14 16.47 -5.92 -0.10
N PHE A 15 15.15 -6.11 -0.08
CA PHE A 15 14.31 -5.76 -1.24
C PHE A 15 14.16 -4.25 -1.42
N TYR A 16 13.97 -3.52 -0.32
CA TYR A 16 13.74 -2.08 -0.35
C TYR A 16 14.93 -1.30 -0.92
N TYR A 17 16.17 -1.71 -0.61
CA TYR A 17 17.37 -1.09 -1.17
C TYR A 17 17.90 -1.80 -2.41
N GLY A 18 17.73 -3.12 -2.51
CA GLY A 18 18.23 -3.90 -3.64
C GLY A 18 17.60 -3.49 -4.97
N VAL A 19 16.28 -3.26 -4.99
CA VAL A 19 15.59 -2.87 -6.23
C VAL A 19 16.04 -1.48 -6.73
N PRO A 20 16.06 -0.41 -5.91
CA PRO A 20 16.61 0.88 -6.32
C PRO A 20 18.08 0.83 -6.71
N MET A 21 18.93 0.08 -5.99
CA MET A 21 20.35 -0.06 -6.33
C MET A 21 20.54 -0.70 -7.71
N MET A 22 19.82 -1.79 -7.99
CA MET A 22 19.86 -2.43 -9.32
C MET A 22 19.28 -1.51 -10.41
N GLY A 23 18.20 -0.79 -10.11
CA GLY A 23 17.60 0.17 -11.04
C GLY A 23 18.57 1.31 -11.39
N TYR A 24 19.24 1.88 -10.38
CA TYR A 24 20.27 2.89 -10.58
C TYR A 24 21.45 2.35 -11.39
N TRP A 25 21.90 1.12 -11.12
CA TRP A 25 23.00 0.52 -11.87
C TRP A 25 22.63 0.30 -13.35
N ALA A 26 21.39 -0.13 -13.65
CA ALA A 26 20.95 -0.41 -15.00
C ALA A 26 20.60 0.85 -15.82
N TYR A 27 20.04 1.88 -15.19
CA TYR A 27 19.42 3.03 -15.89
C TYR A 27 20.00 4.40 -15.48
N GLY A 28 20.89 4.45 -14.48
CA GLY A 28 21.51 5.67 -13.98
C GLY A 28 20.54 6.61 -13.26
N SER A 29 20.87 7.90 -13.22
CA SER A 29 20.07 8.93 -12.52
C SER A 29 18.88 9.48 -13.32
N LYS A 30 18.58 8.91 -14.50
CA LYS A 30 17.50 9.39 -15.40
C LYS A 30 16.19 8.62 -15.22
N VAL A 31 16.06 7.83 -14.16
CA VAL A 31 14.89 6.98 -13.90
C VAL A 31 13.76 7.81 -13.31
N SER A 32 12.58 7.71 -13.93
CA SER A 32 11.33 8.29 -13.42
C SER A 32 10.88 7.60 -12.12
N GLU A 33 10.15 8.30 -11.26
CA GLU A 33 9.62 7.79 -9.99
C GLU A 33 8.79 6.51 -10.17
N ASN A 34 8.16 6.34 -11.34
CA ASN A 34 7.42 5.14 -11.71
C ASN A 34 8.20 4.26 -12.69
N LEU A 35 8.96 3.30 -12.14
CA LEU A 35 9.75 2.32 -12.89
C LEU A 35 9.02 1.62 -14.06
N PRO A 36 7.76 1.16 -13.91
CA PRO A 36 7.07 0.42 -14.97
C PRO A 36 6.89 1.19 -16.28
N ASN A 37 6.85 2.53 -16.21
CA ASN A 37 6.69 3.39 -17.38
C ASN A 37 7.96 3.41 -18.24
N GLU A 38 9.12 3.46 -17.59
CA GLU A 38 10.45 3.56 -18.22
C GLU A 38 11.05 2.21 -18.64
N LEU A 39 10.39 1.09 -18.35
CA LEU A 39 10.88 -0.22 -18.81
C LEU A 39 10.92 -0.27 -20.35
N SER A 40 12.09 -0.48 -20.94
CA SER A 40 12.23 -0.74 -22.39
C SER A 40 11.89 -2.19 -22.79
N GLY A 41 11.46 -3.00 -21.82
CA GLY A 41 11.20 -4.43 -21.97
C GLY A 41 9.92 -4.79 -22.76
N PRO A 42 9.63 -6.09 -22.88
CA PRO A 42 8.51 -6.57 -23.67
C PRO A 42 7.17 -6.12 -23.10
N LYS A 43 6.22 -5.76 -23.99
CA LYS A 43 4.91 -5.19 -23.61
C LYS A 43 4.14 -6.07 -22.62
N TRP A 44 4.21 -7.39 -22.74
CA TRP A 44 3.52 -8.32 -21.84
C TRP A 44 4.00 -8.19 -20.39
N ALA A 45 5.29 -7.91 -20.16
CA ALA A 45 5.84 -7.77 -18.82
C ALA A 45 5.29 -6.51 -18.13
N LYS A 46 5.16 -5.40 -18.86
CA LYS A 46 4.52 -4.18 -18.34
C LYS A 46 3.07 -4.43 -17.93
N VAL A 47 2.30 -5.14 -18.77
CA VAL A 47 0.89 -5.45 -18.46
C VAL A 47 0.81 -6.31 -17.18
N LEU A 48 1.65 -7.34 -17.07
CA LEU A 48 1.69 -8.21 -15.90
C LEU A 48 2.04 -7.45 -14.61
N ILE A 49 3.07 -6.59 -14.66
CA ILE A 49 3.46 -5.77 -13.50
C ILE A 49 2.29 -4.86 -13.06
N ASN A 50 1.66 -4.15 -13.99
CA ASN A 50 0.55 -3.26 -13.67
C ASN A 50 -0.67 -4.04 -13.14
N ALA A 51 -0.98 -5.20 -13.70
CA ALA A 51 -2.06 -6.06 -13.22
C ALA A 51 -1.78 -6.58 -11.79
N ALA A 52 -0.54 -6.97 -11.50
CA ALA A 52 -0.13 -7.41 -10.17
C ALA A 52 -0.24 -6.27 -9.14
N VAL A 53 0.24 -5.07 -9.47
CA VAL A 53 0.14 -3.88 -8.61
C VAL A 53 -1.33 -3.50 -8.37
N PHE A 54 -2.17 -3.57 -9.41
CA PHE A 54 -3.59 -3.29 -9.30
C PHE A 54 -4.29 -4.25 -8.33
N LEU A 55 -4.07 -5.57 -8.49
CA LEU A 55 -4.64 -6.58 -7.60
C LEU A 55 -4.13 -6.42 -6.16
N GLN A 56 -2.82 -6.23 -6.00
CA GLN A 56 -2.23 -6.00 -4.68
C GLN A 56 -2.78 -4.74 -4.02
N SER A 57 -3.03 -3.67 -4.77
CA SER A 57 -3.59 -2.42 -4.25
C SER A 57 -5.02 -2.60 -3.75
N ILE A 58 -5.89 -3.28 -4.50
CA ILE A 58 -7.28 -3.55 -4.06
C ILE A 58 -7.30 -4.35 -2.75
N VAL A 59 -6.52 -5.44 -2.69
CA VAL A 59 -6.47 -6.29 -1.50
C VAL A 59 -5.93 -5.51 -0.31
N SER A 60 -4.88 -4.70 -0.52
CA SER A 60 -4.28 -3.89 0.54
C SER A 60 -5.26 -2.85 1.07
N GLN A 61 -5.93 -2.10 0.18
CA GLN A 61 -6.95 -1.12 0.58
C GLN A 61 -8.05 -1.76 1.43
N HIS A 62 -8.55 -2.92 1.01
CA HIS A 62 -9.59 -3.60 1.77
C HIS A 62 -9.11 -4.01 3.18
N MET A 63 -7.89 -4.53 3.29
CA MET A 63 -7.29 -4.92 4.57
C MET A 63 -7.04 -3.71 5.49
N PHE A 64 -6.60 -2.58 4.95
CA PHE A 64 -6.30 -1.38 5.74
C PHE A 64 -7.55 -0.61 6.17
N LEU A 65 -8.66 -0.68 5.41
CA LEU A 65 -9.90 0.02 5.77
C LEU A 65 -10.52 -0.51 7.08
N ALA A 66 -10.46 -1.82 7.33
CA ALA A 66 -11.08 -2.43 8.50
C ALA A 66 -10.60 -1.83 9.85
N PRO A 67 -9.29 -1.81 10.18
CA PRO A 67 -8.82 -1.24 11.44
C PRO A 67 -8.99 0.28 11.51
N ILE A 68 -8.99 0.99 10.38
CA ILE A 68 -9.27 2.44 10.35
C ILE A 68 -10.71 2.71 10.75
N HIS A 69 -11.67 1.97 10.17
CA HIS A 69 -13.08 2.09 10.53
C HIS A 69 -13.31 1.75 12.01
N GLU A 70 -12.69 0.69 12.52
CA GLU A 70 -12.78 0.30 13.93
C GLU A 70 -12.19 1.37 14.86
N ALA A 71 -11.04 1.94 14.51
CA ALA A 71 -10.43 3.02 15.29
C ALA A 71 -11.28 4.30 15.30
N LEU A 72 -11.87 4.67 14.15
CA LEU A 72 -12.76 5.83 14.04
C LEU A 72 -14.04 5.62 14.85
N ASP A 73 -14.64 4.43 14.78
CA ASP A 73 -15.84 4.10 15.54
C ASP A 73 -15.56 4.14 17.05
N THR A 74 -14.43 3.61 17.49
CA THR A 74 -14.04 3.65 18.91
C THR A 74 -13.90 5.08 19.44
N LYS A 75 -13.46 6.02 18.60
CA LYS A 75 -13.18 7.41 19.00
C LYS A 75 -14.37 8.36 18.84
N PHE A 76 -15.16 8.22 17.79
CA PHE A 76 -16.11 9.24 17.34
C PHE A 76 -17.55 8.76 17.22
N LEU A 77 -17.83 7.46 17.36
CA LEU A 77 -19.19 6.93 17.24
C LEU A 77 -20.08 7.42 18.40
N LYS A 78 -21.16 8.12 18.06
CA LYS A 78 -22.20 8.47 19.04
C LYS A 78 -23.15 7.29 19.23
N LEU A 79 -23.03 6.60 20.36
CA LEU A 79 -23.85 5.42 20.71
C LEU A 79 -25.35 5.72 20.84
N ASP A 80 -25.70 6.96 21.16
CA ASP A 80 -27.10 7.42 21.25
C ASP A 80 -27.80 7.50 19.88
N LYS A 81 -27.03 7.48 18.79
CA LYS A 81 -27.55 7.55 17.41
C LYS A 81 -27.30 6.25 16.67
N SER A 82 -28.16 5.95 15.70
CA SER A 82 -27.93 4.86 14.76
C SER A 82 -26.56 4.98 14.10
N MET A 83 -25.88 3.85 13.90
CA MET A 83 -24.58 3.78 13.24
C MET A 83 -24.58 4.44 11.84
N ASN A 84 -25.71 4.35 11.12
CA ASN A 84 -25.89 4.95 9.80
C ASN A 84 -26.52 6.36 9.85
N SER A 85 -26.53 7.00 11.02
CA SER A 85 -26.99 8.38 11.14
C SER A 85 -26.06 9.34 10.37
N LYS A 86 -26.63 10.42 9.84
CA LYS A 86 -25.89 11.44 9.09
C LYS A 86 -24.66 11.96 9.83
N GLU A 87 -24.71 12.05 11.17
CA GLU A 87 -23.59 12.50 11.99
C GLU A 87 -22.46 11.47 12.08
N ASN A 88 -22.80 10.19 12.26
CA ASN A 88 -21.82 9.10 12.34
C ASN A 88 -21.18 8.82 10.97
N LEU A 89 -21.96 8.93 9.87
CA LEU A 89 -21.43 8.84 8.51
C LEU A 89 -20.51 10.02 8.18
N LYS A 90 -20.86 11.25 8.58
CA LYS A 90 -19.96 12.40 8.41
C LYS A 90 -18.62 12.18 9.10
N CYS A 91 -18.62 11.61 10.31
CA CYS A 91 -17.37 11.31 11.03
C CYS A 91 -16.53 10.21 10.36
N ARG A 92 -17.13 9.28 9.60
CA ARG A 92 -16.37 8.22 8.91
C ARG A 92 -15.75 8.65 7.58
N PHE A 93 -16.29 9.68 6.93
CA PHE A 93 -15.87 10.11 5.59
C PHE A 93 -15.17 11.47 5.55
N PHE A 94 -15.37 12.34 6.55
CA PHE A 94 -14.89 13.73 6.53
C PHE A 94 -13.99 14.10 7.72
N LEU A 95 -13.70 13.15 8.61
CA LEU A 95 -12.75 13.27 9.72
C LEU A 95 -11.64 12.25 9.53
#